data_AF-A0A967WBN7-F1
#
_entry.id   AF-A0A967WBN7-F1
#
_cell.length_a   1.000
_cell.length_b   1.000
_cell.length_c   1.000
_cell.angle_alpha   90.00
_cell.angle_beta   90.00
_cell.angle_gamma   90.00
#
_symmetry.space_group_name_H-M   'P 1'
#
loop_
_entity.id
_entity.type
_entity.pdbx_description
1 polymer ?
#
loop_
_entity_poly.entity_id
_entity_poly.type
_entity_poly.pdbx_seq_one_letter_code
_entity_poly.pdbx_strand_id
1 'polypeptide(L)' 'AKVWKDIMSALRTVGYDHVISIEHEDALMSFDEGLAKGVALLQEACMAEPPGEMFWA' A
#
# COMPACT_ATOMS: atom_id res chain seq x y z
N ALA A 1 4.11 8.80 -2.33
CA ALA A 1 3.50 8.52 -1.02
C ALA A 1 4.48 7.89 -0.02
N LYS A 2 5.39 8.66 0.62
CA LYS A 2 6.47 8.08 1.45
C LYS A 2 5.96 7.20 2.60
N VAL A 3 5.05 7.73 3.43
CA VAL A 3 4.52 7.03 4.61
C VAL A 3 3.91 5.67 4.23
N TRP A 4 3.08 5.63 3.19
CA TRP A 4 2.45 4.39 2.73
C TRP A 4 3.46 3.37 2.21
N LYS A 5 4.51 3.82 1.49
CA LYS A 5 5.62 2.95 1.07
C LYS A 5 6.36 2.37 2.27
N ASP A 6 6.65 3.19 3.29
CA ASP A 6 7.30 2.75 4.52
C ASP A 6 6.45 1.70 5.27
N ILE A 7 5.13 1.90 5.35
CA ILE A 7 4.19 0.93 5.97
C ILE A 7 4.21 -0.40 5.22
N MET A 8 4.10 -0.37 3.88
CA MET A 8 4.13 -1.59 3.06
C MET A 8 5.46 -2.32 3.17
N SER A 9 6.58 -1.59 3.26
CA SER A 9 7.89 -2.19 3.53
C SER A 9 7.95 -2.88 4.89
N ALA A 10 7.43 -2.23 5.95
CA ALA A 10 7.39 -2.82 7.28
C ALA A 10 6.55 -4.11 7.32
N LEU A 11 5.36 -4.09 6.71
CA LEU A 11 4.49 -5.27 6.59
C LEU A 11 5.19 -6.42 5.84
N ARG A 12 5.89 -6.13 4.74
CA ARG A 12 6.68 -7.13 4.01
C ARG A 12 7.79 -7.72 4.89
N THR A 13 8.51 -6.90 5.64
CA THR A 13 9.61 -7.34 6.50
C THR A 13 9.15 -8.32 7.58
N VAL A 14 7.93 -8.19 8.07
CA VAL A 14 7.34 -9.13 9.05
C VAL A 14 6.59 -10.30 8.40
N GLY A 15 6.61 -10.40 7.07
CA GLY A 15 5.99 -11.51 6.33
C GLY A 15 4.46 -11.43 6.23
N TYR A 16 3.86 -10.26 6.40
CA TYR A 16 2.41 -10.09 6.19
C TYR A 16 2.08 -10.22 4.69
N ASP A 17 1.22 -11.17 4.36
CA ASP A 17 0.85 -11.54 2.98
C ASP A 17 -0.68 -11.51 2.73
N HIS A 18 -1.43 -10.91 3.65
CA HIS A 18 -2.89 -10.81 3.56
C HIS A 18 -3.34 -9.44 3.05
N VAL A 19 -4.60 -9.09 3.32
CA VAL A 19 -5.33 -8.00 2.68
C VAL A 19 -4.97 -6.69 3.36
N ILE A 20 -4.84 -5.63 2.56
CA ILE A 20 -4.85 -4.25 3.04
C ILE A 20 -6.27 -3.74 2.91
N SER A 21 -6.96 -3.58 4.04
CA SER A 21 -8.31 -3.03 4.08
C SER A 21 -8.28 -1.50 4.02
N ILE A 22 -9.28 -0.90 3.37
CA ILE A 22 -9.46 0.55 3.33
C ILE A 22 -10.72 0.88 4.13
N GLU A 23 -10.58 1.79 5.08
CA GLU A 23 -11.70 2.49 5.70
C GLU A 23 -11.71 3.92 5.14
N HIS A 24 -12.86 4.36 4.63
CA HIS A 24 -13.01 5.68 4.04
C HIS A 24 -14.02 6.52 4.85
N GLU A 25 -13.52 7.58 5.47
CA GLU A 25 -14.31 8.58 6.19
C GLU A 25 -13.81 9.97 5.77
N ASP A 26 -14.62 10.68 4.99
CA ASP A 26 -14.27 12.00 4.44
C ASP A 26 -15.53 12.85 4.26
N ALA A 27 -15.45 14.14 4.58
CA ALA A 27 -16.57 15.10 4.46
C ALA A 27 -16.50 15.97 3.19
N LEU A 28 -15.40 15.89 2.44
CA LEU A 28 -15.06 16.73 1.31
C LEU A 28 -15.12 15.97 -0.02
N MET A 29 -14.79 14.67 -0.02
CA MET A 29 -14.87 13.81 -1.20
C MET A 29 -16.13 12.94 -1.18
N SER A 30 -16.61 12.58 -2.36
CA SER A 30 -17.58 11.50 -2.46
C SER A 30 -16.92 10.16 -2.10
N PHE A 31 -17.73 9.20 -1.65
CA PHE A 31 -17.26 7.86 -1.33
C PHE A 31 -16.49 7.22 -2.49
N ASP A 32 -17.02 7.28 -3.71
CA ASP A 32 -16.40 6.67 -4.90
C ASP A 32 -15.07 7.34 -5.26
N GLU A 33 -15.01 8.67 -5.21
CA GLU A 33 -13.78 9.41 -5.49
C GLU A 33 -12.69 9.10 -4.46
N GLY A 34 -13.04 9.16 -3.17
CA GLY A 34 -12.11 8.90 -2.09
C GLY A 34 -11.59 7.46 -2.09
N LEU A 35 -12.49 6.49 -2.29
CA LEU A 35 -12.12 5.08 -2.41
C LEU A 35 -11.20 4.84 -3.63
N ALA A 36 -11.54 5.39 -4.80
CA ALA A 36 -10.73 5.23 -6.02
C ALA A 36 -9.32 5.80 -5.84
N LYS A 37 -9.19 6.98 -5.23
CA LYS A 37 -7.88 7.58 -4.90
C LYS A 37 -7.10 6.75 -3.88
N GLY A 38 -7.77 6.23 -2.85
CA GLY A 38 -7.17 5.36 -1.85
C GLY A 38 -6.61 4.06 -2.46
N VAL A 39 -7.38 3.42 -3.33
CA VAL A 39 -6.95 2.22 -4.06
C VAL A 39 -5.72 2.54 -4.93
N ALA A 40 -5.75 3.60 -5.71
CA ALA A 40 -4.63 3.98 -6.58
C ALA A 40 -3.35 4.27 -5.78
N LEU A 41 -3.48 4.95 -4.63
CA LEU A 41 -2.37 5.24 -3.72
C LEU A 41 -1.71 3.97 -3.17
N LEU A 42 -2.52 3.01 -2.72
CA LEU A 42 -2.04 1.75 -2.18
C LEU A 42 -1.45 0.85 -3.27
N GLN A 43 -2.03 0.83 -4.47
CA GLN A 43 -1.46 0.11 -5.61
C GLN A 43 -0.07 0.63 -5.99
N GLU A 44 0.17 1.94 -5.91
CA GLU A 44 1.51 2.52 -6.12
C GLU A 44 2.50 2.17 -5.00
N ALA A 45 2.02 1.95 -3.78
CA ALA A 45 2.85 1.67 -2.60
C ALA A 45 3.16 0.17 -2.41
N CYS A 46 2.26 -0.71 -2.84
CA CYS A 46 2.40 -2.16 -2.68
C CYS A 46 3.45 -2.76 -3.62
N MET A 47 4.14 -3.80 -3.15
CA MET A 47 5.06 -4.61 -3.95
C MET A 47 4.38 -5.91 -4.35
N ALA A 48 4.22 -6.17 -5.66
CA ALA A 48 3.56 -7.38 -6.15
C ALA A 48 4.52 -8.55 -6.37
N GLU A 49 5.78 -8.27 -6.71
CA GLU A 49 6.78 -9.29 -6.99
C GLU A 49 7.48 -9.77 -5.72
N PRO A 50 7.96 -11.02 -5.66
CA PRO A 50 8.85 -11.46 -4.59
C PRO A 50 10.14 -10.63 -4.61
N PRO A 51 10.82 -10.47 -3.45
CA PRO A 51 12.16 -9.89 -3.42
C PRO A 51 13.10 -10.66 -4.37
N GLY A 52 13.81 -9.91 -5.22
CA GLY A 52 14.83 -10.49 -6.10
C GLY A 52 16.09 -10.91 -5.33
N GLU A 53 17.02 -11.55 -6.04
CA GLU A 53 18.34 -11.90 -5.50
C GLU A 53 19.13 -10.65 -5.11
N MET A 54 19.89 -10.72 -4.01
CA MET A 54 20.77 -9.65 -3.59
C MET A 54 22.05 -9.70 -4.43
N PHE A 55 22.26 -8.68 -5.28
CA PHE A 55 23.38 -8.62 -6.23
C PHE A 55 24.53 -7.69 -5.78
N TRP A 56 24.45 -7.14 -4.57
CA TRP A 56 25.41 -6.19 -4.00
C TRP A 56 25.94 -6.58 -2.61
N ALA A 57 25.81 -7.85 -2.22
CA ALA A 57 26.34 -8.34 -0.94
C ALA A 57 27.87 -8.48 -0.97
#